data_AF-A0A2W4L6A8-F1
#
_entry.id   AF-A0A2W4L6A8-F1
#
_cell.length_a   1.000
_cell.length_b   1.000
_cell.length_c   1.000
_cell.angle_alpha   90.00
_cell.angle_beta   90.00
_cell.angle_gamma   90.00
#
_symmetry.space_group_name_H-M   'P 1'
#
loop_
_entity.id
_entity.type
_entity.pdbx_description
1 polymer ?
#
loop_
_entity_poly.entity_id
_entity_poly.type
_entity_poly.pdbx_seq_one_letter_code
_entity_poly.pdbx_strand_id
1 'polypeptide(L)'
;MAFPRGVLAALLPAVATCLSFGCGPSVTSIYEGNVRFEHCYRLDLDLDVVPSHRELCWRRWLARYTYGQPRDRIEYARRRVRAFSSGDVSRPELDLGPRAGEEPAPEGGTGAPRDPHAPPPSVANGTTGTPGDTAPDRDGAPRDTVSCPGPL
;
A
#
# COMPACT_ATOMS: atom_id res chain seq x y z
N MET A 1 55.33 2.97 -26.96
CA MET A 1 54.54 4.05 -26.32
C MET A 1 54.26 3.64 -24.88
N ALA A 2 55.02 4.19 -23.92
CA ALA A 2 54.89 3.86 -22.51
C ALA A 2 53.93 4.87 -21.86
N PHE A 3 52.75 4.42 -21.42
CA PHE A 3 51.85 5.29 -20.67
C PHE A 3 52.44 5.55 -19.27
N PRO A 4 52.50 6.81 -18.82
CA PRO A 4 53.07 7.15 -17.52
C PRO A 4 52.21 6.53 -16.41
N ARG A 5 52.83 5.72 -15.56
CA ARG A 5 52.20 5.01 -14.42
C ARG A 5 51.42 5.93 -13.48
N GLY A 6 51.70 7.24 -13.49
CA GLY A 6 50.97 8.26 -12.72
C GLY A 6 49.55 8.57 -13.22
N VAL A 7 49.26 8.41 -14.51
CA VAL A 7 47.92 8.68 -15.08
C VAL A 7 46.94 7.57 -14.70
N LEU A 8 47.43 6.32 -14.62
CA LEU A 8 46.65 5.16 -14.17
C LEU A 8 46.26 5.24 -12.68
N ALA A 9 47.14 5.80 -11.83
CA ALA A 9 46.90 5.93 -10.40
C ALA A 9 45.86 7.02 -10.06
N ALA A 10 45.77 8.08 -10.87
CA ALA A 10 44.82 9.19 -10.66
C ALA A 10 43.40 8.91 -11.22
N LEU A 11 43.27 8.02 -12.20
CA LEU A 11 41.97 7.65 -12.79
C LEU A 11 41.15 6.69 -11.91
N LEU A 12 41.82 5.86 -11.11
CA LEU A 12 41.19 4.89 -10.20
C LEU A 12 40.24 5.51 -9.16
N PRO A 13 40.61 6.56 -8.41
CA PRO A 13 39.68 7.18 -7.46
C PRO A 13 38.53 7.93 -8.16
N ALA A 14 38.78 8.56 -9.31
CA ALA A 14 37.75 9.32 -10.03
C ALA A 14 36.62 8.42 -10.58
N VAL A 15 36.96 7.21 -11.08
CA VAL A 15 35.96 6.23 -11.54
C VAL A 15 35.17 5.65 -10.36
N ALA A 16 35.83 5.41 -9.22
CA ALA A 16 35.18 4.91 -8.01
C ALA A 16 34.14 5.88 -7.45
N THR A 17 34.36 7.19 -7.54
CA THR A 17 33.40 8.21 -7.09
C THR A 17 32.17 8.29 -7.99
N CYS A 18 32.33 8.12 -9.32
CA CYS A 18 31.20 8.17 -10.26
C CYS A 18 30.24 6.98 -10.12
N LEU A 19 30.72 5.80 -9.70
CA LEU A 19 29.88 4.63 -9.41
C LEU A 19 28.98 4.81 -8.17
N SER A 20 29.22 5.84 -7.36
CA SER A 20 28.46 6.14 -6.14
C SER A 20 27.22 7.02 -6.39
N PHE A 21 27.12 7.65 -7.57
CA PHE A 21 25.93 8.41 -7.95
C PHE A 21 24.90 7.45 -8.55
N GLY A 22 24.03 6.96 -7.66
CA GLY A 22 23.24 5.75 -7.83
C GLY A 22 22.33 5.70 -9.05
N CYS A 23 22.33 4.53 -9.69
CA CYS A 23 21.19 4.03 -10.45
C CYS A 23 20.03 3.77 -9.47
N GLY A 24 19.28 4.82 -9.13
CA GLY A 24 17.97 4.67 -8.49
C GLY A 24 16.97 3.99 -9.43
N PRO A 25 15.82 3.53 -8.93
CA PRO A 25 14.77 2.97 -9.79
C PRO A 25 14.39 3.98 -10.86
N SER A 26 14.33 3.54 -12.11
CA SER A 26 13.65 4.35 -13.11
C SER A 26 12.17 4.45 -12.71
N VAL A 27 11.61 5.65 -12.75
CA VAL A 27 10.16 5.87 -12.52
C VAL A 27 9.34 4.96 -13.43
N THR A 28 9.84 4.72 -14.64
CA THR A 28 9.30 3.75 -15.60
C THR A 28 9.20 2.34 -15.02
N SER A 29 10.23 1.83 -14.33
CA SER A 29 10.20 0.49 -13.73
C SER A 29 9.13 0.35 -12.65
N ILE A 30 8.92 1.39 -11.84
CA ILE A 30 7.88 1.38 -10.79
C ILE A 30 6.49 1.43 -11.43
N TYR A 31 6.30 2.29 -12.44
CA TYR A 31 5.06 2.40 -13.18
C TYR A 31 4.68 1.08 -13.88
N GLU A 32 5.63 0.45 -14.57
CA GLU A 32 5.43 -0.86 -15.18
C GLU A 32 5.05 -1.91 -14.13
N GLY A 33 5.70 -1.89 -12.96
CA GLY A 33 5.35 -2.76 -11.84
C GLY A 33 3.90 -2.57 -11.39
N ASN A 34 3.42 -1.33 -11.32
CA ASN A 34 2.03 -1.02 -10.97
C ASN A 34 1.05 -1.55 -12.01
N VAL A 35 1.29 -1.30 -13.30
CA VAL A 35 0.42 -1.79 -14.38
C VAL A 35 0.38 -3.32 -14.39
N ARG A 36 1.53 -3.98 -14.18
CA ARG A 36 1.62 -5.44 -14.13
C ARG A 36 0.94 -6.02 -12.88
N PHE A 37 0.98 -5.31 -11.75
CA PHE A 37 0.25 -5.69 -10.55
C PHE A 37 -1.26 -5.71 -10.83
N GLU A 38 -1.82 -4.61 -11.34
CA GLU A 38 -3.25 -4.51 -11.66
C GLU A 38 -3.67 -5.54 -12.71
N HIS A 39 -2.81 -5.83 -13.67
CA HIS A 39 -3.05 -6.88 -14.66
C HIS A 39 -3.18 -8.27 -14.02
N CYS A 40 -2.23 -8.65 -13.15
CA CYS A 40 -2.32 -9.92 -12.43
C CYS A 40 -3.52 -9.96 -11.47
N TYR A 41 -3.82 -8.82 -10.83
CA TYR A 41 -4.98 -8.67 -9.96
C TYR A 41 -6.29 -8.93 -10.71
N ARG A 42 -6.48 -8.29 -11.86
CA ARG A 42 -7.65 -8.53 -12.71
C ARG A 42 -7.74 -9.99 -13.17
N LEU A 43 -6.63 -10.58 -13.59
CA LEU A 43 -6.60 -11.99 -14.01
C LEU A 43 -6.94 -12.94 -12.84
N ASP A 44 -6.59 -12.60 -11.61
CA ASP A 44 -6.87 -13.44 -10.44
C ASP A 44 -8.35 -13.48 -10.09
N LEU A 45 -9.07 -12.41 -10.42
CA LEU A 45 -10.52 -12.27 -10.26
C LEU A 45 -11.32 -12.96 -11.38
N ASP A 46 -10.67 -13.30 -12.49
CA ASP A 46 -11.30 -13.92 -13.65
C ASP A 46 -11.38 -15.45 -13.48
N LEU A 47 -12.58 -16.02 -13.55
CA LEU A 47 -12.81 -17.45 -13.39
C LEU A 47 -12.53 -18.24 -14.67
N ASP A 48 -12.52 -17.57 -15.83
CA ASP A 48 -12.24 -18.21 -17.11
C ASP A 48 -10.74 -18.46 -17.32
N VAL A 49 -9.89 -17.88 -16.45
CA VAL A 49 -8.44 -18.01 -16.53
C VAL A 49 -7.96 -19.21 -15.71
N VAL A 50 -7.30 -20.13 -16.41
CA VAL A 50 -6.68 -21.33 -15.82
C VAL A 50 -5.80 -20.95 -14.62
N PRO A 51 -5.95 -21.61 -13.44
CA PRO A 51 -5.23 -21.25 -12.21
C PRO A 51 -3.70 -21.17 -12.36
N SER A 52 -3.11 -22.05 -13.18
CA SER A 52 -1.67 -22.05 -13.46
C SER A 52 -1.17 -20.75 -14.10
N HIS A 53 -2.02 -20.11 -14.93
CA HIS A 53 -1.69 -18.83 -15.54
C HIS A 53 -1.75 -17.69 -14.52
N ARG A 54 -2.74 -17.72 -13.62
CA ARG A 54 -2.86 -16.76 -12.51
C ARG A 54 -1.65 -16.85 -11.57
N GLU A 55 -1.27 -18.06 -11.19
CA GLU A 55 -0.08 -18.30 -10.37
C GLU A 55 1.20 -17.80 -11.05
N LEU A 56 1.40 -18.13 -12.33
CA LEU A 56 2.58 -17.72 -13.09
C LEU A 56 2.66 -16.19 -13.20
N CYS A 57 1.53 -15.49 -13.34
CA CYS A 57 1.48 -14.03 -13.35
C CYS A 57 2.09 -13.47 -12.06
N TRP A 58 1.63 -13.95 -10.90
CA TRP A 58 2.12 -13.50 -9.60
C TRP A 58 3.58 -13.86 -9.35
N ARG A 59 4.00 -15.07 -9.73
CA ARG A 59 5.42 -15.48 -9.61
C ARG A 59 6.33 -14.58 -10.43
N ARG A 60 5.96 -14.26 -11.68
CA ARG A 60 6.71 -13.33 -12.55
C ARG A 60 6.73 -11.92 -11.99
N TRP A 61 5.61 -11.47 -11.42
CA TRP A 61 5.54 -10.15 -10.83
C TRP A 61 6.49 -10.00 -9.64
N LEU A 62 6.46 -10.98 -8.72
CA LEU A 62 7.36 -11.02 -7.56
C LEU A 62 8.84 -11.11 -7.95
N ALA A 63 9.17 -11.74 -9.07
CA ALA A 63 10.55 -11.88 -9.51
C ALA A 63 11.16 -10.59 -10.09
N ARG A 64 10.32 -9.71 -10.67
CA ARG A 64 10.82 -8.57 -11.47
C ARG A 64 10.43 -7.21 -10.95
N TYR A 65 9.29 -7.08 -10.27
CA TYR A 65 8.68 -5.77 -10.02
C TYR A 65 8.59 -5.41 -8.53
N THR A 66 9.23 -6.13 -7.61
CA THR A 66 9.11 -5.83 -6.16
C THR A 66 9.83 -4.58 -5.70
N TYR A 67 10.85 -4.13 -6.44
CA TYR A 67 11.62 -2.96 -6.06
C TYR A 67 10.79 -1.68 -6.20
N GLY A 68 10.75 -0.85 -5.16
CA GLY A 68 9.95 0.39 -5.13
C GLY A 68 8.43 0.18 -5.03
N GLN A 69 7.95 -1.06 -4.87
CA GLN A 69 6.54 -1.34 -4.63
C GLN A 69 6.20 -1.24 -3.14
N PRO A 70 4.96 -0.85 -2.79
CA PRO A 70 4.53 -0.80 -1.41
C PRO A 70 4.39 -2.22 -0.84
N ARG A 71 4.62 -2.35 0.48
CA ARG A 71 4.75 -3.64 1.17
C ARG A 71 3.47 -4.48 1.08
N ASP A 72 2.31 -3.85 1.13
CA ASP A 72 0.99 -4.46 0.99
C ASP A 72 0.84 -5.26 -0.31
N ARG A 73 1.29 -4.70 -1.45
CA ARG A 73 1.25 -5.37 -2.75
C ARG A 73 2.17 -6.59 -2.80
N ILE A 74 3.37 -6.45 -2.23
CA ILE A 74 4.33 -7.55 -2.14
C ILE A 74 3.77 -8.69 -1.28
N GLU A 75 3.20 -8.36 -0.11
CA GLU A 75 2.60 -9.35 0.78
C GLU A 75 1.35 -9.99 0.19
N TYR A 76 0.52 -9.24 -0.52
CA TYR A 76 -0.62 -9.76 -1.26
C TYR A 76 -0.18 -10.79 -2.30
N ALA A 77 0.76 -10.43 -3.19
CA ALA A 77 1.26 -11.33 -4.22
C ALA A 77 1.90 -12.59 -3.63
N ARG A 78 2.65 -12.46 -2.52
CA ARG A 78 3.23 -13.60 -1.78
C ARG A 78 2.15 -14.51 -1.21
N ARG A 79 1.14 -13.96 -0.54
CA ARG A 79 0.00 -14.75 -0.03
C ARG A 79 -0.68 -15.50 -1.17
N ARG A 80 -0.82 -14.87 -2.33
CA ARG A 80 -1.50 -15.49 -3.46
C ARG A 80 -0.72 -16.65 -4.08
N VAL A 81 0.59 -16.50 -4.27
CA VAL A 81 1.45 -17.62 -4.72
C VAL A 81 1.42 -18.78 -3.72
N ARG A 82 1.41 -18.48 -2.40
CA ARG A 82 1.26 -19.51 -1.37
C ARG A 82 -0.09 -20.23 -1.44
N ALA A 83 -1.19 -19.50 -1.64
CA ALA A 83 -2.53 -20.07 -1.80
C ALA A 83 -2.60 -21.06 -2.97
N PHE A 84 -2.06 -20.67 -4.13
CA PHE A 84 -1.95 -21.58 -5.29
C PHE A 84 -1.09 -22.81 -4.99
N SER A 85 0.03 -22.63 -4.29
CA SER A 85 0.92 -23.74 -3.90
C SER A 85 0.25 -24.71 -2.92
N SER A 86 -0.70 -24.24 -2.10
CA SER A 86 -1.52 -25.08 -1.22
C SER A 86 -2.76 -25.68 -1.89
N GLY A 87 -2.98 -25.42 -3.19
CA GLY A 87 -4.14 -25.90 -3.94
C GLY A 87 -5.39 -25.03 -3.84
N ASP A 88 -5.33 -23.88 -3.18
CA ASP A 88 -6.43 -22.91 -3.14
C ASP A 88 -6.44 -22.06 -4.41
N VAL A 89 -7.34 -22.42 -5.32
CA VAL A 89 -7.56 -21.74 -6.61
C VAL A 89 -8.76 -20.78 -6.57
N SER A 90 -9.39 -20.62 -5.40
CA SER A 90 -10.56 -19.79 -5.18
C SER A 90 -10.23 -18.33 -5.47
N ARG A 91 -11.21 -17.58 -5.97
CA ARG A 91 -11.04 -16.14 -6.19
C ARG A 91 -10.87 -15.42 -4.84
N PRO A 92 -9.99 -14.41 -4.74
CA PRO A 92 -9.94 -13.56 -3.56
C PRO A 92 -11.29 -12.88 -3.34
N GLU A 93 -11.86 -13.04 -2.15
CA GLU A 93 -13.08 -12.36 -1.77
C GLU A 93 -12.79 -10.86 -1.57
N LEU A 94 -13.59 -10.03 -2.23
CA LEU A 94 -13.56 -8.59 -2.04
C LEU A 94 -14.63 -8.28 -0.99
N ASP A 95 -14.21 -8.01 0.24
CA ASP A 95 -15.11 -7.50 1.26
C ASP A 95 -15.46 -6.04 0.91
N LEU A 96 -16.50 -5.89 0.10
CA LEU A 96 -17.02 -4.59 -0.33
C LEU A 96 -18.05 -4.03 0.67
N GLY A 97 -18.15 -4.61 1.88
CA GLY A 97 -19.28 -4.41 2.77
C GLY A 97 -20.56 -5.04 2.20
N PRO A 98 -21.72 -4.85 2.86
CA PRO A 98 -22.99 -5.36 2.38
C PRO A 98 -23.23 -4.89 0.95
N ARG A 99 -23.32 -5.84 0.02
CA ARG A 99 -23.76 -5.56 -1.34
C ARG A 99 -25.19 -5.03 -1.20
N ALA A 100 -25.40 -3.75 -1.48
CA ALA A 100 -26.74 -3.15 -1.50
C ALA A 100 -27.61 -3.96 -2.47
N GLY A 101 -28.38 -4.92 -1.94
CA GLY A 101 -29.11 -5.88 -2.75
C GLY A 101 -29.32 -7.26 -2.13
N GLU A 102 -28.57 -7.66 -1.09
CA GLU A 102 -28.83 -8.93 -0.39
C GLU A 102 -28.92 -8.73 1.13
N GLU A 103 -30.02 -8.13 1.58
CA GLU A 103 -30.58 -8.35 2.91
C GLU A 103 -32.11 -8.39 2.80
N PRO A 104 -32.80 -9.34 3.47
CA PRO A 104 -34.26 -9.33 3.56
C PRO A 104 -34.69 -8.08 4.32
N ALA A 105 -35.65 -7.33 3.76
CA ALA A 105 -36.12 -6.07 4.32
C ALA A 105 -36.40 -6.17 5.84
N PRO A 106 -35.64 -5.46 6.69
CA PRO A 106 -36.17 -5.08 7.99
C PRO A 106 -37.14 -3.93 7.75
N GLU A 107 -38.42 -4.15 8.05
CA GLU A 107 -39.41 -3.09 8.24
C GLU A 107 -38.94 -2.20 9.40
N GLY A 108 -38.12 -1.19 9.08
CA GLY A 108 -37.53 -0.26 10.03
C GLY A 108 -37.09 0.97 9.28
N GLY A 109 -38.06 1.85 9.01
CA GLY A 109 -38.00 2.91 8.02
C GLY A 109 -36.73 3.76 8.04
N THR A 110 -36.21 4.00 6.82
CA THR A 110 -35.37 5.15 6.49
C THR A 110 -36.00 6.39 7.11
N GLY A 111 -35.37 6.92 8.17
CA GLY A 111 -35.80 8.16 8.79
C GLY A 111 -35.93 9.25 7.73
N ALA A 112 -37.09 9.88 7.66
CA ALA A 112 -37.39 10.95 6.72
C ALA A 112 -36.30 12.05 6.74
N PRO A 113 -36.14 12.83 5.66
CA PRO A 113 -35.22 13.95 5.61
C PRO A 113 -35.43 14.84 6.84
N ARG A 114 -34.41 14.97 7.69
CA ARG A 114 -34.49 15.86 8.85
C ARG A 114 -34.53 17.29 8.33
N ASP A 115 -35.62 17.99 8.62
CA ASP A 115 -35.76 19.42 8.34
C ASP A 115 -34.56 20.17 8.97
N PRO A 116 -33.76 20.93 8.20
CA PRO A 116 -32.63 21.68 8.72
C PRO A 116 -33.03 22.79 9.72
N HIS A 117 -34.32 23.12 9.82
CA HIS A 117 -34.86 24.07 10.80
C HIS A 117 -35.45 23.38 12.04
N ALA A 118 -35.39 22.05 12.13
CA ALA A 118 -35.80 21.36 13.35
C ALA A 118 -34.83 21.67 14.50
N PRO A 119 -35.35 22.00 15.70
CA PRO A 119 -34.50 22.16 16.87
C PRO A 119 -33.76 20.85 17.17
N PRO A 120 -32.48 20.92 17.60
CA PRO A 120 -31.71 19.72 17.89
C PRO A 120 -32.37 18.90 19.01
N PRO A 121 -32.29 17.56 18.95
CA PRO A 121 -32.86 16.71 19.99
C PRO A 121 -32.21 17.04 21.34
N SER A 122 -33.04 17.16 22.37
CA SER A 122 -32.58 17.47 23.72
C SER A 122 -31.75 16.31 24.26
N VAL A 123 -30.48 16.57 24.57
CA VAL A 123 -29.62 15.63 25.29
C VAL A 123 -30.10 15.56 26.74
N ALA A 124 -30.55 14.39 27.18
CA ALA A 124 -30.81 14.14 28.60
C ALA A 124 -29.47 14.09 29.33
N ASN A 125 -29.15 15.14 30.08
CA ASN A 125 -27.99 15.16 30.97
C ASN A 125 -28.27 14.25 32.18
N GLY A 126 -27.74 13.02 32.13
CA GLY A 126 -27.65 12.15 33.29
C GLY A 126 -26.60 12.69 34.27
N THR A 127 -27.03 13.52 35.21
CA THR A 127 -26.19 13.95 36.34
C THR A 127 -26.56 13.17 37.59
N THR A 128 -25.66 12.28 38.01
CA THR A 128 -25.44 11.88 39.42
C THR A 128 -23.95 11.46 39.47
N GLY A 129 -23.00 12.38 39.73
CA GLY A 129 -22.36 12.65 41.04
C GLY A 129 -21.52 11.46 41.53
N THR A 130 -20.21 11.49 41.83
CA THR A 130 -19.24 12.56 42.19
C THR A 130 -17.78 11.96 42.10
N PRO A 131 -16.69 12.59 42.59
CA PRO A 131 -15.51 13.02 41.82
C PRO A 131 -14.22 12.18 42.06
N GLY A 132 -13.24 12.29 41.15
CA GLY A 132 -11.91 11.72 41.36
C GLY A 132 -10.88 12.44 40.52
N ASP A 133 -10.16 13.35 41.16
CA ASP A 133 -9.10 14.19 40.61
C ASP A 133 -7.94 13.40 39.97
N THR A 134 -7.32 14.05 38.97
CA THR A 134 -5.87 14.23 38.76
C THR A 134 -5.43 13.92 37.32
N ALA A 135 -5.36 14.97 36.50
CA ALA A 135 -4.33 15.09 35.47
C ALA A 135 -2.99 15.46 36.14
N PRO A 136 -1.84 15.10 35.53
CA PRO A 136 -1.27 16.05 34.58
C PRO A 136 -0.64 15.42 33.32
N ASP A 137 -0.90 16.12 32.23
CA ASP A 137 -0.04 16.53 31.12
C ASP A 137 1.45 16.11 31.11
N ARG A 138 1.90 15.57 29.97
CA ARG A 138 3.25 15.77 29.42
C ARG A 138 3.22 15.74 27.89
N ASP A 139 3.34 16.94 27.33
CA ASP A 139 4.04 17.27 26.09
C ASP A 139 5.17 16.30 25.69
N GLY A 140 5.25 15.97 24.39
CA GLY A 140 6.27 15.06 23.87
C GLY A 140 6.35 14.92 22.36
N ALA A 141 6.78 16.00 21.71
CA ALA A 141 7.55 16.07 20.46
C ALA A 141 6.84 16.04 19.07
N PRO A 142 7.25 16.97 18.17
CA PRO A 142 6.75 17.08 16.80
C PRO A 142 7.32 15.99 15.87
N ARG A 143 6.52 15.62 14.85
CA ARG A 143 6.93 14.71 13.78
C ARG A 143 7.93 15.43 12.87
N ASP A 144 9.21 15.09 13.04
CA ASP A 144 10.28 15.51 12.14
C ASP A 144 9.96 15.10 10.70
N THR A 145 9.90 16.11 9.84
CA THR A 145 9.80 16.02 8.40
C THR A 145 11.08 15.43 7.84
N VAL A 146 10.96 14.32 7.11
CA VAL A 146 12.04 13.80 6.26
C VAL A 146 12.24 14.79 5.10
N SER A 147 13.22 15.68 5.26
CA SER A 147 13.72 16.59 4.25
C SER A 147 14.82 15.88 3.46
N CYS A 148 14.56 15.52 2.20
CA CYS A 148 15.60 15.10 1.28
C CYS A 148 16.25 16.35 0.64
N PRO A 149 17.57 16.56 0.74
CA PRO A 149 18.22 17.65 0.04
C PRO A 149 18.30 17.36 -1.47
N GLY A 150 17.74 18.25 -2.28
CA GLY A 150 17.97 18.29 -3.73
C GLY A 150 19.32 18.97 -4.05
N PRO A 151 20.01 18.57 -5.13
CA PRO A 151 21.28 19.19 -5.52
C PRO A 151 21.08 20.52 -6.28
N LEU A 152 21.99 21.46 -5.98
CA LEU A 152 22.22 22.75 -6.66
C LEU A 152 22.73 22.56 -8.09
#